data_AF-A0AA47MFP1-F1
#
_entry.id   AF-A0AA47MFP1-F1
#
_cell.length_a   1.000
_cell.length_b   1.000
_cell.length_c   1.000
_cell.angle_alpha   90.00
_cell.angle_beta   90.00
_cell.angle_gamma   90.00
#
_symmetry.space_group_name_H-M   'P 1'
#
loop_
_entity.id
_entity.type
_entity.pdbx_description
1 polymer ?
#
loop_
_entity_poly.entity_id
_entity_poly.type
_entity_poly.pdbx_seq_one_letter_code
_entity_poly.pdbx_strand_id
1 'polypeptide(L)' 'MRWLRHLVRMPPGRLPGEVFRARPTGRRPRGRPRTRWRDYVSRLARKRLGIPQEELDEVAGEREVWASLLRLLPPRPDPG' A
#
# COMPACT_ATOMS: atom_id res chain seq x y z
N MET A 1 -7.81 4.68 -0.96
CA MET A 1 -6.39 4.31 -1.15
C MET A 1 -5.94 4.55 -2.61
N ARG A 2 -6.19 5.74 -3.19
CA ARG A 2 -5.90 6.01 -4.62
C ARG A 2 -4.40 6.19 -4.91
N TRP A 3 -3.65 6.72 -3.95
CA TRP A 3 -2.19 6.93 -4.04
C TRP A 3 -1.41 5.61 -4.14
N LEU A 4 -1.92 4.52 -3.56
CA LEU A 4 -1.24 3.22 -3.56
C LEU A 4 -1.14 2.64 -4.97
N ARG A 5 -2.25 2.67 -5.73
CA ARG A 5 -2.28 2.36 -7.17
C ARG A 5 -1.24 3.16 -7.95
N HIS A 6 -1.07 4.43 -7.61
CA HIS A 6 -0.10 5.27 -8.31
C HIS A 6 1.34 4.78 -8.09
N LEU A 7 1.72 4.41 -6.85
CA LEU A 7 3.04 3.87 -6.55
C LEU A 7 3.31 2.53 -7.24
N VAL A 8 2.33 1.62 -7.19
CA VAL A 8 2.44 0.28 -7.78
C VAL A 8 2.67 0.35 -9.29
N ARG A 9 2.03 1.33 -9.95
CA ARG A 9 2.14 1.54 -11.41
C ARG A 9 3.27 2.49 -11.82
N MET A 10 4.10 2.97 -10.87
CA MET A 10 5.24 3.80 -11.25
C MET A 10 6.25 2.98 -12.06
N PRO A 11 6.75 3.52 -13.19
CA PRO A 11 7.81 2.86 -13.94
C PRO A 11 9.07 2.71 -13.07
N PRO A 12 9.93 1.73 -13.38
CA PRO A 12 11.20 1.55 -12.68
C PRO A 12 12.06 2.82 -12.78
N GLY A 13 12.87 3.08 -11.76
CA GLY A 13 13.71 4.27 -11.67
C GLY A 13 13.04 5.49 -11.03
N ARG A 14 11.76 5.40 -10.65
CA ARG A 14 11.09 6.41 -9.82
C ARG A 14 11.28 6.09 -8.33
N LEU A 15 12.06 6.94 -7.65
CA LEU A 15 12.42 6.82 -6.22
C LEU A 15 11.25 6.42 -5.29
N PRO A 16 10.05 7.03 -5.37
CA PRO A 16 8.94 6.62 -4.50
C PRO A 16 8.47 5.18 -4.72
N GLY A 17 8.40 4.73 -5.98
CA GLY A 17 8.06 3.35 -6.32
C GLY A 17 9.17 2.37 -5.91
N GLU A 18 10.43 2.74 -6.10
CA GLU A 18 11.58 1.95 -5.65
C GLU A 18 11.59 1.79 -4.12
N VAL A 19 11.40 2.88 -3.37
CA VAL A 19 11.34 2.85 -1.90
C VAL A 19 10.16 2.03 -1.40
N PHE A 20 9.02 2.09 -2.09
CA PHE A 20 7.84 1.28 -1.76
C PHE A 20 8.11 -0.22 -1.96
N ARG A 21 8.75 -0.60 -3.07
CA ARG A 21 9.11 -1.99 -3.39
C ARG A 21 10.26 -2.51 -2.52
N ALA A 22 11.16 -1.63 -2.07
CA ALA A 22 12.33 -1.97 -1.29
C ALA A 22 11.96 -2.76 -0.02
N ARG A 23 12.66 -3.88 0.18
CA ARG A 23 12.61 -4.68 1.40
C ARG A 23 13.94 -4.57 2.12
N PRO A 24 14.24 -3.44 2.81
CA PRO A 24 15.51 -3.27 3.51
C PRO A 24 15.75 -4.43 4.47
N THR A 25 16.87 -5.13 4.33
CA THR A 25 17.30 -6.23 5.20
C THR A 25 18.28 -5.69 6.24
N GLY A 26 18.29 -6.25 7.45
CA GLY A 26 19.22 -5.84 8.52
C GLY A 26 18.57 -5.65 9.89
N ARG A 27 19.41 -5.54 10.93
CA ARG A 27 18.96 -5.24 12.29
C ARG A 27 18.54 -3.77 12.39
N ARG A 28 17.34 -3.52 12.92
CA ARG A 28 16.89 -2.17 13.26
C ARG A 28 17.41 -1.78 14.64
N PRO A 29 17.86 -0.54 14.85
CA PRO A 29 18.23 -0.04 16.17
C PRO A 29 17.08 -0.23 17.16
N ARG A 30 17.44 -0.54 18.42
CA ARG A 30 16.47 -0.57 19.53
C ARG A 30 15.82 0.81 19.67
N GLY A 31 14.49 0.85 19.79
CA GLY A 31 13.71 2.08 19.97
C GLY A 31 12.84 2.50 18.77
N ARG A 32 13.15 2.06 17.54
CA ARG A 32 12.30 2.35 16.37
C ARG A 32 11.19 1.30 16.22
N PRO A 33 9.95 1.68 15.86
CA PRO A 33 8.90 0.71 15.57
C PRO A 33 9.36 -0.36 14.58
N ARG A 34 9.14 -1.63 14.94
CA ARG A 34 9.48 -2.78 14.09
C ARG A 34 8.71 -2.76 12.77
N THR A 35 7.48 -2.22 12.80
CA THR A 35 6.57 -2.09 11.67
C THR A 35 7.12 -1.13 10.61
N ARG A 36 7.25 -1.59 9.36
CA ARG A 36 7.55 -0.72 8.21
C ARG A 36 6.28 0.05 7.83
N TRP A 37 6.44 1.21 7.21
CA TRP A 37 5.31 1.92 6.60
C TRP A 37 4.52 1.01 5.65
N ARG A 38 5.22 0.23 4.82
CA ARG A 38 4.60 -0.77 3.95
C ARG A 38 3.79 -1.81 4.73
N ASP A 39 4.30 -2.35 5.84
CA ASP A 39 3.56 -3.33 6.65
C ASP A 39 2.27 -2.72 7.24
N TYR A 40 2.29 -1.43 7.58
CA TYR A 40 1.09 -0.70 7.99
C TYR A 40 0.08 -0.57 6.84
N VAL A 41 0.55 -0.24 5.64
CA VAL A 41 -0.28 -0.14 4.44
C VAL A 41 -0.89 -1.50 4.08
N SER A 42 -0.10 -2.58 4.11
CA SER A 42 -0.57 -3.95 3.90
C SER A 42 -1.65 -4.33 4.92
N ARG A 43 -1.44 -4.02 6.21
CA ARG A 43 -2.43 -4.26 7.26
C ARG A 43 -3.72 -3.47 7.02
N LEU A 44 -3.60 -2.22 6.57
CA LEU A 44 -4.75 -1.37 6.26
C LEU A 44 -5.52 -1.90 5.03
N ALA A 45 -4.82 -2.36 3.99
CA ALA A 45 -5.41 -2.99 2.81
C ALA A 45 -6.14 -4.28 3.20
N ARG A 46 -5.51 -5.15 4.00
CA ARG A 46 -6.16 -6.36 4.51
C ARG A 46 -7.42 -6.04 5.32
N LYS A 47 -7.35 -5.08 6.25
CA LYS A 47 -8.49 -4.74 7.13
C LYS A 47 -9.65 -4.07 6.39
N ARG A 48 -9.36 -3.24 5.37
CA ARG A 48 -10.39 -2.45 4.68
C ARG A 48 -10.86 -3.03 3.36
N LEU A 49 -10.02 -3.80 2.68
CA LEU A 49 -10.27 -4.32 1.33
C LEU A 49 -10.19 -5.85 1.26
N GLY A 50 -9.78 -6.54 2.34
CA GLY A 50 -9.63 -8.00 2.34
C GLY A 50 -8.40 -8.52 1.59
N ILE A 51 -7.53 -7.64 1.08
CA ILE A 51 -6.43 -8.01 0.19
C ILE A 51 -5.20 -8.43 1.02
N PRO A 52 -4.63 -9.63 0.79
CA PRO A 52 -3.39 -10.04 1.43
C PRO A 52 -2.19 -9.27 0.86
N GLN A 53 -1.05 -9.30 1.56
CA GLN A 53 0.11 -8.47 1.19
C GLN A 53 0.71 -8.88 -0.16
N GLU A 54 0.67 -10.17 -0.47
CA GLU A 54 1.25 -10.82 -1.63
C GLU A 54 0.53 -10.40 -2.92
N GLU A 55 -0.79 -10.25 -2.83
CA GLU A 55 -1.66 -9.87 -3.95
C GLU A 55 -1.82 -8.34 -4.09
N LEU A 56 -1.34 -7.55 -3.12
CA LEU A 56 -1.58 -6.11 -3.07
C LEU A 56 -1.05 -5.38 -4.30
N ASP A 57 0.14 -5.75 -4.77
CA ASP A 57 0.77 -5.12 -5.94
C ASP A 57 0.05 -5.51 -7.24
N GLU A 58 -0.42 -6.75 -7.35
CA GLU A 58 -1.19 -7.25 -8.50
C GLU A 58 -2.57 -6.57 -8.57
N VAL A 59 -3.33 -6.63 -7.48
CA VAL A 59 -4.69 -6.06 -7.39
C VAL A 59 -4.68 -4.54 -7.52
N ALA A 60 -3.64 -3.87 -7.02
CA ALA A 60 -3.47 -2.42 -7.21
C ALA A 60 -2.98 -2.05 -8.61
N GLY A 61 -2.36 -2.96 -9.36
CA GLY A 61 -2.01 -2.76 -10.77
C GLY A 61 -3.27 -2.68 -11.65
N GLU A 62 -4.24 -3.55 -11.35
CA GLU A 62 -5.51 -3.67 -12.06
C GLU A 62 -6.45 -2.49 -11.78
N ARG A 63 -6.61 -1.61 -12.77
CA ARG A 63 -7.31 -0.32 -12.60
C ARG A 63 -8.77 -0.52 -12.19
N GLU A 64 -9.48 -1.40 -12.89
CA GLU A 64 -10.91 -1.60 -12.71
C GLU A 64 -11.23 -2.36 -11.42
N VAL A 65 -10.39 -3.35 -11.09
CA VAL A 65 -10.47 -4.08 -9.82
C VAL A 65 -10.23 -3.13 -8.66
N TRP A 66 -9.15 -2.35 -8.71
CA TRP A 66 -8.84 -1.37 -7.66
C TRP A 66 -9.92 -0.29 -7.53
N ALA A 67 -10.46 0.20 -8.65
CA ALA A 67 -11.54 1.18 -8.63
C ALA A 67 -12.81 0.61 -7.98
N SER A 68 -13.18 -0.62 -8.30
CA SER A 68 -14.33 -1.31 -7.71
C SER A 68 -14.16 -1.50 -6.20
N LEU A 69 -13.00 -1.99 -5.77
CA LEU A 69 -12.65 -2.14 -4.36
C LEU A 69 -12.71 -0.82 -3.58
N LEU A 70 -12.23 0.28 -4.18
CA LEU A 70 -12.28 1.59 -3.54
C LEU A 70 -13.70 2.15 -3.41
N ARG A 71 -14.65 1.73 -4.26
CA ARG A 71 -16.07 2.12 -4.14
C ARG A 71 -16.78 1.40 -3.00
N LEU A 72 -16.29 0.24 -2.59
CA LEU A 72 -16.81 -0.51 -1.45
C LEU A 72 -16.36 0.06 -0.10
N LEU A 73 -15.35 0.93 -0.10
CA LEU A 73 -14.92 1.60 1.12
C LEU A 73 -15.97 2.64 1.56
N PRO A 74 -16.23 2.76 2.87
CA PRO A 74 -17.06 3.85 3.37
C PRO A 74 -16.47 5.19 2.91
N PRO A 75 -17.32 6.18 2.61
CA PRO A 75 -16.88 7.51 2.20
C PRO A 75 -15.91 8.08 3.25
N ARG A 76 -14.96 8.89 2.79
CA ARG A 76 -14.05 9.57 3.72
C ARG A 76 -14.90 10.41 4.68
N PRO A 77 -14.65 10.36 5.99
CA PRO A 77 -15.25 11.34 6.88
C PRO A 77 -14.86 12.72 6.37
N ASP A 78 -15.84 13.63 6.32
CA ASP A 78 -15.59 15.00 5.90
C ASP A 78 -14.49 15.62 6.77
N PRO A 79 -13.56 16.38 6.17
CA PRO A 79 -12.68 17.23 6.94
C PRO A 79 -13.56 18.35 7.51
N GLY A 80 -13.99 18.18 8.77
CA GLY A 80 -14.61 19.26 9.54
C GLY A 80 -13.67 20.45 9.69
#